data_AF-A0A351HRF5-F1
#
_entry.id   AF-A0A351HRF5-F1
#
_cell.length_a   1.000
_cell.length_b   1.000
_cell.length_c   1.000
_cell.angle_alpha   90.00
_cell.angle_beta   90.00
_cell.angle_gamma   90.00
#
_symmetry.space_group_name_H-M   'P 1'
#
loop_
_entity.id
_entity.type
_entity.pdbx_description
1 polymer ?
#
loop_
_entity_poly.entity_id
_entity_poly.type
_entity_poly.pdbx_seq_one_letter_code
_entity_poly.pdbx_strand_id
1 'polypeptide(L)'
;MGTIAGNILQRESLTEYRKTGILAVIGIALIIVALLFSPYYPIIKKCWTSTYNLLAGGISFLLIALFYLIIDIWHIQKWSFYFRVIGMNAIFIYLLNAIVPVGNVTDAFVGWIINPLGDAGKLVHVAGYLAGEWLLLYYMYKKKIFIKV
;
A
#
# COMPACT_ATOMS: atom_id res chain seq x y z
N MET A 1 1.09 1.43 17.42
CA MET A 1 1.63 0.19 16.83
C MET A 1 2.69 0.47 15.77
N GLY A 2 2.44 1.34 14.78
CA GLY A 2 3.44 1.67 13.75
C GLY A 2 4.78 2.21 14.28
N THR A 3 4.76 3.04 15.34
CA THR A 3 5.98 3.54 16.01
C THR A 3 6.84 2.42 16.62
N ILE A 4 6.19 1.36 17.15
CA ILE A 4 6.87 0.20 17.72
C ILE A 4 7.58 -0.58 16.61
N ALA A 5 6.89 -0.84 15.48
CA ALA A 5 7.49 -1.49 14.32
C ALA A 5 8.71 -0.71 13.79
N GLY A 6 8.57 0.62 13.66
CA GLY A 6 9.66 1.50 13.23
C GLY A 6 10.87 1.47 14.17
N ASN A 7 10.63 1.55 15.48
CA ASN A 7 11.70 1.45 16.47
C ASN A 7 12.43 0.10 16.46
N ILE A 8 11.73 -1.01 16.17
CA ILE A 8 12.36 -2.33 16.05
C ILE A 8 13.26 -2.39 14.81
N LEU A 9 12.81 -1.83 13.68
CA LEU A 9 13.58 -1.81 12.44
C LEU A 9 14.82 -0.90 12.54
N GLN A 10 14.72 0.23 13.25
CA GLN A 10 15.82 1.19 13.45
C GLN A 10 16.87 0.73 14.47
N ARG A 11 16.64 -0.37 15.21
CA ARG A 11 17.63 -0.88 16.17
C ARG A 11 18.81 -1.54 15.46
N GLU A 12 19.96 -0.87 15.48
CA GLU A 12 21.21 -1.38 14.91
C GLU A 12 21.78 -2.59 15.67
N SER A 13 21.38 -2.78 16.93
CA SER A 13 21.85 -3.89 17.78
C SER A 13 21.27 -5.26 17.40
N LEU A 14 20.34 -5.34 16.44
CA LEU A 14 19.66 -6.56 16.04
C LEU A 14 20.03 -6.92 14.60
N THR A 15 20.28 -8.20 14.34
CA THR A 15 20.44 -8.69 12.96
C THR A 15 19.13 -8.57 12.18
N GLU A 16 19.25 -8.38 10.87
CA GLU A 16 18.11 -8.17 9.96
C GLU A 16 17.06 -9.30 10.06
N TYR A 17 17.52 -10.57 10.11
CA TYR A 17 16.65 -11.72 10.33
C TYR A 17 15.95 -11.71 11.69
N ARG A 18 16.63 -11.23 12.75
CA ARG A 18 16.06 -11.17 14.10
C ARG A 18 15.00 -10.08 14.21
N LYS A 19 15.20 -8.93 13.55
CA LYS A 19 14.17 -7.88 13.42
C LYS A 19 12.90 -8.44 12.77
N THR A 20 13.06 -9.14 11.66
CA THR A 20 11.96 -9.81 10.93
C THR A 20 11.23 -10.79 11.84
N GLY A 21 11.97 -11.66 12.55
CA GLY A 21 11.40 -12.64 13.45
C GLY A 21 10.61 -12.01 14.60
N ILE A 22 11.12 -10.95 15.21
CA ILE A 22 10.42 -10.22 16.28
C ILE A 22 9.11 -9.62 15.77
N LEU A 23 9.13 -8.96 14.60
CA LEU A 23 7.93 -8.40 14.00
C LEU A 23 6.89 -9.48 13.66
N ALA A 24 7.35 -10.63 13.15
CA ALA A 24 6.49 -11.76 12.83
C ALA A 24 5.84 -12.35 14.09
N VAL A 25 6.60 -12.57 15.16
CA VAL A 25 6.09 -13.09 16.44
C VAL A 25 5.07 -12.13 17.05
N ILE A 26 5.36 -10.83 17.07
CA ILE A 26 4.41 -9.81 17.56
C ILE A 26 3.13 -9.83 16.72
N GLY A 27 3.25 -9.90 15.40
CA GLY A 27 2.09 -9.96 14.49
C GLY A 27 1.20 -11.18 14.74
N ILE A 28 1.81 -12.37 14.85
CA ILE A 28 1.10 -13.62 15.15
C ILE A 28 0.43 -13.55 16.52
N ALA A 29 1.15 -13.08 17.55
CA ALA A 29 0.60 -12.97 18.90
C ALA A 29 -0.63 -12.04 18.94
N LEU A 30 -0.58 -10.90 18.25
CA LEU A 30 -1.71 -9.97 18.16
C LEU A 30 -2.92 -10.58 17.44
N ILE A 31 -2.70 -11.34 16.37
CA ILE A 31 -3.78 -12.04 15.65
C ILE A 31 -4.42 -13.10 16.56
N ILE A 32 -3.60 -13.91 17.23
CA ILE A 32 -4.10 -14.95 18.15
C ILE A 32 -4.93 -14.32 19.26
N VAL A 33 -4.43 -13.25 19.90
CA VAL A 33 -5.18 -12.54 20.95
C VAL A 33 -6.49 -11.97 20.41
N ALA A 34 -6.48 -11.37 19.21
CA ALA A 34 -7.70 -10.84 18.59
C ALA A 34 -8.75 -11.93 18.34
N LEU A 35 -8.34 -13.10 17.84
CA LEU A 35 -9.23 -14.23 17.56
C LEU A 35 -9.75 -14.89 18.84
N LEU A 36 -8.91 -15.03 19.87
CA LEU A 36 -9.32 -15.57 21.17
C LEU A 36 -10.33 -14.66 21.88
N PHE A 37 -10.21 -13.33 21.71
CA PHE A 37 -11.17 -12.36 22.26
C PHE A 37 -12.41 -12.14 21.38
N SER A 38 -12.40 -12.62 20.12
CA SER A 38 -13.52 -12.44 19.19
C SER A 38 -14.88 -12.96 19.70
N PRO A 39 -14.97 -14.06 20.48
CA PRO A 39 -16.25 -14.53 21.03
C PRO A 39 -16.86 -13.58 22.06
N TYR A 40 -16.01 -12.85 22.82
CA TYR A 40 -16.46 -11.88 23.83
C TYR A 40 -16.67 -10.49 23.25
N TYR A 41 -15.85 -10.10 22.28
CA TYR A 41 -15.91 -8.79 21.66
C TYR A 41 -15.74 -8.89 20.13
N PRO A 42 -16.82 -8.75 19.35
CA PRO A 42 -16.82 -9.08 17.94
C PRO A 42 -15.89 -8.16 17.14
N ILE A 43 -15.29 -8.74 16.10
CA ILE A 43 -14.40 -8.02 15.18
C ILE A 43 -15.28 -7.24 14.20
N ILE A 44 -15.52 -5.96 14.48
CA ILE A 44 -16.37 -5.08 13.66
C ILE A 44 -15.55 -3.89 13.19
N LYS A 45 -15.26 -3.86 11.88
CA LYS A 45 -14.55 -2.75 11.23
C LYS A 45 -15.31 -1.43 11.35
N LYS A 46 -16.65 -1.45 11.23
CA LYS A 46 -17.49 -0.23 11.27
C LYS A 46 -17.41 0.50 12.60
N CYS A 47 -17.34 -0.22 13.71
CA CYS A 47 -17.30 0.36 15.05
C CYS A 47 -15.86 0.53 15.58
N TRP A 48 -14.85 0.26 14.73
CA TRP A 48 -13.44 0.29 15.09
C TRP A 48 -13.14 -0.44 16.41
N THR A 49 -13.65 -1.68 16.55
CA THR A 49 -13.53 -2.44 17.79
C THR A 49 -12.06 -2.71 18.13
N SER A 50 -11.71 -2.75 19.42
CA SER A 50 -10.37 -3.08 19.90
C SER A 50 -9.86 -4.42 19.34
N THR A 51 -10.72 -5.45 19.24
CA THR A 51 -10.37 -6.73 18.61
C THR A 51 -10.06 -6.60 17.11
N TYR A 52 -10.79 -5.73 16.38
CA TYR A 52 -10.44 -5.37 15.01
C TYR A 52 -9.10 -4.64 14.92
N ASN A 53 -8.82 -3.71 15.83
CA ASN A 53 -7.57 -2.96 15.84
C ASN A 53 -6.35 -3.86 16.13
N LEU A 54 -6.49 -4.84 17.04
CA LEU A 54 -5.47 -5.86 17.29
C LEU A 54 -5.23 -6.74 16.06
N LEU A 55 -6.32 -7.22 15.42
CA LEU A 55 -6.22 -8.05 14.22
C LEU A 55 -5.53 -7.29 13.07
N ALA A 56 -6.01 -6.08 12.76
CA ALA A 56 -5.46 -5.24 11.71
C ALA A 56 -4.01 -4.83 12.00
N GLY A 57 -3.70 -4.53 13.26
CA GLY A 57 -2.33 -4.28 13.72
C GLY A 57 -1.42 -5.49 13.51
N GLY A 58 -1.86 -6.67 13.93
CA GLY A 58 -1.10 -7.92 13.77
C GLY A 58 -0.82 -8.28 12.30
N ILE A 59 -1.82 -8.12 11.43
CA ILE A 59 -1.65 -8.27 9.96
C ILE A 59 -0.63 -7.25 9.44
N SER A 60 -0.69 -6.00 9.91
CA SER A 60 0.27 -4.96 9.50
C SER A 60 1.70 -5.28 9.92
N PHE A 61 1.91 -5.84 11.12
CA PHE A 61 3.23 -6.30 11.57
C PHE A 61 3.77 -7.44 10.70
N LEU A 62 2.92 -8.40 10.33
CA LEU A 62 3.29 -9.48 9.41
C LEU A 62 3.66 -8.96 8.03
N LEU A 63 2.89 -8.02 7.48
CA LEU A 63 3.17 -7.42 6.18
C LEU A 63 4.50 -6.64 6.19
N ILE A 64 4.78 -5.89 7.26
CA ILE A 64 6.07 -5.19 7.42
C ILE A 64 7.22 -6.20 7.48
N ALA A 65 7.08 -7.27 8.27
CA ALA A 65 8.10 -8.33 8.35
C ALA A 65 8.35 -8.98 6.97
N LEU A 66 7.28 -9.29 6.24
CA LEU A 66 7.34 -9.90 4.91
C LEU A 66 8.05 -8.98 3.90
N PHE A 67 7.66 -7.70 3.81
CA PHE A 67 8.27 -6.78 2.86
C PHE A 67 9.72 -6.47 3.18
N TYR A 68 10.05 -6.35 4.48
CA TYR A 68 11.43 -6.18 4.91
C TYR A 68 12.30 -7.39 4.54
N LEU A 69 11.79 -8.61 4.72
CA LEU A 69 12.49 -9.82 4.28
C LEU A 69 12.73 -9.83 2.76
N ILE A 70 11.72 -9.49 1.96
CA ILE A 70 11.81 -9.55 0.49
C ILE A 70 12.73 -8.45 -0.07
N ILE A 71 12.62 -7.22 0.44
CA ILE A 71 13.26 -6.03 -0.14
C ILE A 71 14.64 -5.79 0.45
N ASP A 72 14.78 -5.89 1.77
CA ASP A 72 16.01 -5.52 2.48
C ASP A 72 16.94 -6.73 2.66
N ILE A 73 16.41 -7.92 2.92
CA ILE A 73 17.22 -9.14 3.13
C ILE A 73 17.48 -9.90 1.83
N TRP A 74 16.44 -10.16 1.03
CA TRP A 74 16.58 -10.89 -0.25
C TRP A 74 16.91 -9.99 -1.44
N HIS A 75 16.91 -8.66 -1.25
CA HIS A 75 17.22 -7.68 -2.28
C HIS A 75 16.36 -7.80 -3.57
N ILE A 76 15.15 -8.34 -3.48
CA ILE A 76 14.22 -8.47 -4.61
C ILE A 76 13.47 -7.14 -4.78
N GLN A 77 14.14 -6.16 -5.39
CA GLN A 77 13.63 -4.78 -5.45
C GLN A 77 12.97 -4.41 -6.78
N LYS A 78 13.19 -5.18 -7.86
CA LYS A 78 12.71 -4.84 -9.21
C LYS A 78 11.18 -4.64 -9.26
N TRP A 79 10.42 -5.49 -8.56
CA TRP A 79 8.96 -5.38 -8.50
C TRP A 79 8.48 -4.23 -7.62
N SER A 80 9.26 -3.89 -6.58
CA SER A 80 8.95 -2.77 -5.67
C SER A 80 8.98 -1.40 -6.35
N PHE A 81 9.69 -1.27 -7.48
CA PHE A 81 9.83 0.00 -8.19
C PHE A 81 8.47 0.60 -8.58
N TYR A 82 7.57 -0.23 -9.13
CA TYR A 82 6.25 0.21 -9.54
C TYR A 82 5.44 0.80 -8.37
N PHE A 83 5.42 0.09 -7.24
CA PHE A 83 4.73 0.53 -6.02
C PHE A 83 5.42 1.71 -5.35
N ARG A 84 6.74 1.78 -5.42
CA ARG A 84 7.53 2.89 -4.85
C ARG A 84 7.11 4.21 -5.49
N VAL A 85 7.05 4.26 -6.83
CA VAL A 85 6.66 5.46 -7.60
C VAL A 85 5.31 6.01 -7.14
N ILE A 86 4.33 5.12 -6.91
CA ILE A 86 3.01 5.48 -6.40
C ILE A 86 3.08 5.93 -4.94
N GLY A 87 3.76 5.16 -4.09
CA GLY A 87 3.83 5.41 -2.65
C GLY A 87 4.50 6.73 -2.28
N MET A 88 5.52 7.16 -3.03
CA MET A 88 6.23 8.43 -2.75
C MET A 88 5.40 9.68 -3.00
N ASN A 89 4.33 9.59 -3.79
CA ASN A 89 3.44 10.70 -4.13
C ASN A 89 1.97 10.33 -3.86
N ALA A 90 1.73 9.48 -2.86
CA ALA A 90 0.39 8.97 -2.53
C ALA A 90 -0.61 10.09 -2.15
N ILE A 91 -0.15 11.15 -1.49
CA ILE A 91 -1.04 12.28 -1.15
C ILE A 91 -1.43 13.09 -2.38
N PHE A 92 -0.50 13.22 -3.32
CA PHE A 92 -0.74 13.94 -4.56
C PHE A 92 -1.78 13.23 -5.41
N ILE A 93 -1.67 11.91 -5.60
CA ILE A 93 -2.66 11.17 -6.42
C ILE A 93 -4.06 11.19 -5.77
N TYR A 94 -4.12 11.19 -4.44
CA TYR A 94 -5.38 11.37 -3.71
C TYR A 94 -6.02 12.74 -3.99
N LEU A 95 -5.23 13.82 -3.87
CA LEU A 95 -5.69 15.18 -4.14
C LEU A 95 -6.02 15.39 -5.64
N LEU A 96 -5.21 14.82 -6.54
CA LEU A 96 -5.41 14.89 -7.97
C LEU A 96 -6.78 14.32 -8.35
N ASN A 97 -7.13 13.15 -7.83
CA ASN A 97 -8.44 12.53 -8.08
C ASN A 97 -9.62 13.31 -7.48
N ALA A 98 -9.38 14.07 -6.40
CA ALA A 98 -10.41 14.91 -5.81
C ALA A 98 -10.65 16.20 -6.60
N ILE A 99 -9.63 16.74 -7.28
CA ILE A 99 -9.67 18.04 -7.96
C ILE A 99 -9.89 17.89 -9.47
N VAL A 100 -9.25 16.89 -10.09
CA VAL A 100 -9.23 16.70 -11.53
C VAL A 100 -10.06 15.47 -11.89
N PRO A 101 -11.03 15.57 -12.82
CA PRO A 101 -11.74 14.40 -13.34
C PRO A 101 -10.83 13.64 -14.31
N VAL A 102 -9.85 12.91 -13.78
CA VAL A 102 -8.83 12.17 -14.54
C VAL A 102 -9.46 11.14 -15.50
N GLY A 103 -10.65 10.62 -15.19
CA GLY A 103 -11.45 9.79 -16.10
C GLY A 103 -11.77 10.51 -17.41
N ASN A 104 -12.26 11.75 -17.35
CA ASN A 104 -12.62 12.54 -18.53
C ASN A 104 -11.39 12.91 -19.37
N VAL A 105 -10.25 13.12 -18.71
CA VAL A 105 -8.98 13.36 -19.41
C VAL A 105 -8.54 12.09 -20.14
N THR A 106 -8.61 10.94 -19.49
CA THR A 106 -8.31 9.64 -20.10
C THR A 106 -9.22 9.39 -21.31
N ASP A 107 -10.52 9.69 -21.21
CA ASP A 107 -11.47 9.59 -22.32
C ASP A 107 -11.13 10.52 -23.49
N ALA A 108 -10.68 11.75 -23.21
CA ALA A 108 -10.25 12.67 -24.27
C ALA A 108 -9.00 12.16 -25.01
N PHE A 109 -8.07 11.51 -24.31
CA PHE A 109 -6.82 11.01 -24.90
C PHE A 109 -6.91 9.61 -25.52
N VAL A 110 -7.75 8.73 -24.98
CA VAL A 110 -7.83 7.30 -25.33
C VAL A 110 -9.21 6.91 -25.88
N GLY A 111 -10.20 7.81 -25.83
CA GLY A 111 -11.58 7.55 -26.25
C GLY A 111 -11.73 7.13 -27.72
N TRP A 112 -10.83 7.57 -28.59
CA TRP A 112 -10.79 7.13 -29.99
C TRP A 112 -10.45 5.65 -30.16
N ILE A 113 -9.75 5.04 -29.19
CA ILE A 113 -9.52 3.59 -29.10
C ILE A 113 -10.68 2.91 -28.37
N ILE A 114 -11.22 3.53 -27.33
CA ILE A 114 -12.23 2.90 -26.46
C ILE A 114 -13.59 2.77 -27.15
N ASN A 115 -14.02 3.80 -27.87
CA ASN A 115 -15.32 3.87 -28.55
C ASN A 115 -15.58 2.74 -29.57
N PRO A 116 -14.62 2.34 -30.43
CA PRO A 116 -14.84 1.22 -31.36
C PRO A 116 -14.80 -0.17 -30.71
N LEU A 117 -14.33 -0.32 -29.46
CA LEU A 117 -14.10 -1.62 -28.81
C LEU A 117 -15.28 -2.15 -27.96
N GLY A 118 -16.40 -1.42 -27.86
CA GLY A 118 -17.60 -1.89 -27.15
C GLY A 118 -17.34 -2.24 -25.69
N ASP A 119 -17.82 -3.40 -25.21
CA ASP A 119 -17.64 -3.82 -23.81
C ASP A 119 -16.19 -4.08 -23.40
N ALA A 120 -15.31 -4.44 -24.35
CA ALA A 120 -13.87 -4.56 -24.10
C ALA A 120 -13.22 -3.18 -23.84
N GLY A 121 -13.87 -2.09 -24.26
CA GLY A 121 -13.44 -0.71 -24.02
C GLY A 121 -13.36 -0.35 -22.54
N LYS A 122 -14.15 -0.99 -21.67
CA LYS A 122 -14.11 -0.76 -20.20
C LYS A 122 -12.75 -1.14 -19.59
N LEU A 123 -12.16 -2.25 -20.05
CA LEU A 123 -10.84 -2.68 -19.59
C LEU A 123 -9.75 -1.73 -20.09
N VAL A 124 -9.87 -1.28 -21.34
CA VAL A 124 -8.94 -0.32 -21.95
C VAL A 124 -9.01 1.04 -21.24
N HIS A 125 -10.21 1.47 -20.85
CA HIS A 125 -10.42 2.69 -20.07
C HIS A 125 -9.75 2.64 -18.70
N VAL A 126 -9.99 1.58 -17.93
CA VAL A 126 -9.36 1.38 -16.62
C VAL A 126 -7.84 1.29 -16.74
N ALA A 127 -7.35 0.55 -17.74
CA ALA A 127 -5.91 0.45 -18.00
C ALA A 127 -5.29 1.80 -18.38
N GLY A 128 -5.97 2.58 -19.24
CA GLY A 128 -5.53 3.91 -19.67
C GLY A 128 -5.50 4.90 -18.51
N TYR A 129 -6.51 4.87 -17.64
CA TYR A 129 -6.60 5.69 -16.44
C TYR A 129 -5.43 5.39 -15.48
N LEU A 130 -5.23 4.11 -15.13
CA LEU A 130 -4.12 3.69 -14.26
C LEU A 130 -2.75 4.01 -14.87
N ALA A 131 -2.59 3.80 -16.19
CA ALA A 131 -1.36 4.13 -16.89
C ALA A 131 -1.10 5.64 -16.93
N GLY A 132 -2.13 6.46 -17.14
CA GLY A 132 -2.02 7.92 -17.14
C GLY A 132 -1.58 8.45 -15.78
N GLU A 133 -2.22 7.98 -14.70
CA GLU A 133 -1.81 8.32 -13.33
C GLU A 133 -0.38 7.86 -13.03
N TRP A 134 -0.04 6.63 -13.42
CA TRP A 134 1.29 6.10 -13.19
C TRP A 134 2.37 6.86 -13.97
N LEU A 135 2.12 7.23 -15.23
CA LEU A 135 3.05 8.03 -16.04
C LEU A 135 3.28 9.41 -15.44
N LEU A 136 2.23 10.04 -14.93
CA LEU A 136 2.33 11.34 -14.27
C LEU A 136 3.16 11.22 -12.98
N LEU A 137 2.90 10.21 -12.15
CA LEU A 137 3.70 9.93 -10.95
C LEU A 137 5.15 9.58 -11.31
N TYR A 138 5.38 8.85 -12.39
CA TYR A 138 6.70 8.52 -12.90
C TYR A 138 7.44 9.79 -13.37
N TYR A 139 6.74 10.72 -14.02
CA TYR A 139 7.30 12.02 -14.38
C TYR A 139 7.73 12.81 -13.14
N MET A 140 6.86 12.90 -12.12
CA MET A 140 7.18 13.55 -10.84
C MET A 140 8.36 12.87 -10.15
N TYR A 141 8.41 11.54 -10.15
CA TYR A 141 9.52 10.76 -9.62
C TYR A 141 10.85 11.07 -10.33
N LYS A 142 10.85 11.09 -11.67
CA LYS A 142 12.05 11.42 -12.46
C LYS A 142 12.52 12.85 -12.22
N LYS A 143 11.59 13.78 -11.99
CA LYS A 143 11.88 15.18 -11.63
C LYS A 143 12.17 15.40 -10.14
N LYS A 144 12.12 14.34 -9.31
CA LYS A 144 12.29 14.39 -7.85
C LYS A 144 11.33 15.37 -7.15
N ILE A 145 10.14 15.57 -7.71
CA ILE A 145 9.09 16.40 -7.11
C ILE A 145 8.28 15.49 -6.19
N PHE A 146 8.37 15.74 -4.88
CA PHE A 146 7.65 15.00 -3.85
C PHE A 146 6.80 15.95 -3.04
N ILE A 147 5.48 15.83 -3.18
CA ILE A 147 4.53 16.64 -2.42
C ILE A 147 4.33 15.95 -1.08
N LYS A 148 4.70 16.65 -0.01
CA LYS A 148 4.55 16.21 1.37
C LYS A 148 3.69 17.26 2.10
N VAL A 149 2.86 16.78 3.02
CA VAL A 149 2.08 17.60 3.95
C VAL A 149 2.69 17.47 5.33
#